data_AF-A0A9E4EUE0-F1
#
_entry.id   AF-A0A9E4EUE0-F1
#
_cell.length_a   1.000
_cell.length_b   1.000
_cell.length_c   1.000
_cell.angle_alpha   90.00
_cell.angle_beta   90.00
_cell.angle_gamma   90.00
#
_symmetry.space_group_name_H-M   'P 1'
#
loop_
_entity.id
_entity.type
_entity.pdbx_description
1 polymer ?
#
loop_
_entity_poly.entity_id
_entity_poly.type
_entity_poly.pdbx_seq_one_letter_code
_entity_poly.pdbx_strand_id
1 'polypeptide(L)'
;MNIWLAPFDLGVSQHVTVRAMPEAEHNIYAVSLQIKRLSGEDASWRRVNQRFMNVIRKQFLIWRTVDAEAKEGYRQQGVEILQGLRSEVSA
;
A
#
# COMPACT_ATOMS: atom_id res chain seq x y z
N MET A 1 8.88 -2.71 -3.07
CA MET A 1 8.83 -1.42 -3.80
C MET A 1 9.69 -0.40 -3.09
N ASN A 2 10.51 0.37 -3.81
CA ASN A 2 11.29 1.48 -3.22
C ASN A 2 10.50 2.78 -3.36
N ILE A 3 10.42 3.57 -2.29
CA ILE A 3 9.61 4.79 -2.22
C ILE A 3 10.43 5.91 -1.61
N TRP A 4 10.38 7.09 -2.22
CA TRP A 4 10.84 8.34 -1.64
C TRP A 4 9.67 9.04 -0.94
N LEU A 5 9.85 9.41 0.33
CA LEU A 5 8.79 10.05 1.11
C LEU A 5 8.90 11.56 1.04
N ALA A 6 7.79 12.23 0.77
CA ALA A 6 7.70 13.67 0.87
C ALA A 6 7.74 14.13 2.35
N PRO A 7 8.33 15.30 2.65
CA PRO A 7 8.96 16.23 1.71
C PRO A 7 10.37 15.76 1.31
N PHE A 8 10.70 15.87 0.01
CA PHE A 8 11.83 15.15 -0.60
C PHE A 8 13.21 15.70 -0.22
N ASP A 9 13.27 16.94 0.26
CA ASP A 9 14.47 17.58 0.82
C ASP A 9 15.03 16.84 2.04
N LEU A 10 14.21 16.08 2.76
CA LEU A 10 14.66 15.24 3.87
C LEU A 10 15.45 13.99 3.41
N GLY A 11 15.48 13.70 2.11
CA GLY A 11 16.23 12.57 1.54
C GLY A 11 15.79 11.20 2.08
N VAL A 12 14.57 11.08 2.59
CA VAL A 12 14.06 9.84 3.19
C VAL A 12 13.54 8.90 2.10
N SER A 13 14.08 7.68 2.08
CA SER A 13 13.58 6.59 1.24
C SER A 13 13.44 5.29 2.03
N GLN A 14 12.55 4.42 1.57
CA GLN A 14 12.27 3.14 2.19
C GLN A 14 11.88 2.06 1.17
N HIS A 15 12.19 0.81 1.50
CA HIS A 15 11.65 -0.35 0.83
C HIS A 15 10.40 -0.81 1.57
N VAL A 16 9.30 -0.97 0.83
CA VAL A 16 8.03 -1.47 1.35
C VAL A 16 7.71 -2.79 0.67
N THR A 17 7.40 -3.81 1.48
CA THR A 17 6.86 -5.09 1.05
C THR A 17 5.45 -5.20 1.62
N VAL A 18 4.47 -5.46 0.76
CA VAL A 18 3.07 -5.71 1.14
C VAL A 18 2.76 -7.17 0.90
N ARG A 19 2.14 -7.83 1.88
CA ARG A 19 1.70 -9.22 1.80
C ARG A 19 0.25 -9.31 2.22
N ALA A 20 -0.60 -9.91 1.38
CA ALA A 20 -1.94 -10.31 1.76
C ALA A 20 -1.91 -11.82 2.05
N MET A 21 -2.25 -12.21 3.27
CA MET A 21 -2.28 -13.60 3.70
C MET A 21 -3.72 -13.99 4.03
N PRO A 22 -4.22 -15.13 3.53
CA PRO A 22 -5.56 -15.58 3.85
C PRO A 22 -5.65 -15.94 5.33
N GLU A 23 -6.71 -15.46 5.99
CA GLU A 23 -7.05 -15.82 7.36
C GLU A 23 -8.19 -16.84 7.30
N ALA A 24 -7.82 -18.12 7.42
CA ALA A 24 -8.69 -19.26 7.12
C ALA A 24 -10.00 -19.27 7.93
N GLU A 25 -9.96 -18.79 9.17
CA GLU A 25 -11.10 -18.79 10.08
C GLU A 25 -12.13 -17.69 9.79
N HIS A 26 -11.70 -16.58 9.17
CA HIS A 26 -12.49 -15.37 9.06
C HIS A 26 -12.90 -15.03 7.62
N ASN A 27 -12.48 -15.82 6.63
CA ASN A 27 -12.68 -15.56 5.19
C ASN A 27 -12.28 -14.12 4.79
N ILE A 28 -11.23 -13.61 5.42
CA ILE A 28 -10.63 -12.30 5.15
C ILE A 28 -9.15 -12.48 4.83
N TYR A 29 -8.55 -11.45 4.25
CA TYR A 29 -7.11 -11.38 4.07
C TYR A 29 -6.52 -10.43 5.10
N ALA A 30 -5.58 -10.94 5.89
CA ALA A 30 -4.72 -10.10 6.71
C ALA A 30 -3.66 -9.46 5.81
N VAL A 31 -3.56 -8.13 5.85
CA VAL A 31 -2.51 -7.40 5.10
C VAL A 31 -1.38 -6.99 6.02
N SER A 32 -0.18 -7.48 5.74
CA SER A 32 1.05 -7.15 6.44
C SER A 32 1.93 -6.22 5.60
N LEU A 33 2.45 -5.17 6.24
CA LEU A 33 3.45 -4.28 5.65
C LEU A 33 4.78 -4.42 6.37
N GLN A 34 5.83 -4.72 5.62
CA GLN A 34 7.21 -4.69 6.10
C GLN A 34 7.90 -3.49 5.47
N ILE A 35 8.46 -2.62 6.31
CA ILE A 35 9.09 -1.37 5.87
C ILE A 35 10.53 -1.34 6.36
N LYS A 36 11.47 -1.23 5.42
CA LYS A 36 12.90 -1.06 5.70
C LYS A 36 13.34 0.33 5.25
N ARG A 37 13.77 1.17 6.18
CA ARG A 37 14.42 2.46 5.85
C ARG A 37 15.67 2.21 5.00
N LEU A 38 15.82 2.95 3.92
CA LEU A 38 16.98 2.89 3.03
C LEU A 38 17.88 4.13 3.18
N SER A 39 17.28 5.32 3.34
CA SER A 39 18.00 6.58 3.53
C SER A 39 17.26 7.55 4.44
N GLY A 40 17.92 8.65 4.81
CA GLY A 40 17.39 9.71 5.65
C GLY A 40 17.60 9.48 7.16
N GLU A 41 17.61 10.56 7.91
CA GLU A 41 17.74 10.52 9.36
C GLU A 41 16.59 9.73 10.00
N ASP A 42 16.87 9.05 11.11
CA ASP A 42 15.91 8.20 11.79
C ASP A 42 14.68 8.98 12.31
N ALA A 43 14.91 10.13 12.94
CA ALA A 43 13.82 10.99 13.43
C ALA A 43 12.93 11.49 12.28
N SER A 44 13.57 11.92 11.18
CA SER A 44 12.88 12.34 9.97
C SER A 44 12.07 11.19 9.35
N TRP A 45 12.67 10.00 9.22
CA TRP A 45 12.00 8.81 8.70
C TRP A 45 10.78 8.42 9.54
N ARG A 46 10.89 8.36 10.87
CA ARG A 46 9.74 8.03 11.74
C ARG A 46 8.58 9.00 11.52
N ARG A 47 8.88 10.31 11.44
CA ARG A 47 7.87 11.36 11.22
C ARG A 47 7.14 11.18 9.89
N VAL A 48 7.86 11.05 8.78
CA VAL A 48 7.22 10.93 7.45
C VAL A 48 6.59 9.55 7.25
N ASN A 49 7.14 8.50 7.85
CA ASN A 49 6.58 7.16 7.77
C ASN A 49 5.24 7.05 8.53
N GLN A 50 5.06 7.78 9.65
CA GLN A 50 3.75 7.87 10.31
C GLN A 50 2.68 8.44 9.37
N ARG A 51 3.02 9.48 8.59
CA ARG A 51 2.10 10.05 7.59
C ARG A 51 1.81 9.06 6.47
N PHE A 52 2.84 8.37 5.96
CA PHE A 52 2.68 7.31 4.96
C PHE A 52 1.72 6.21 5.44
N MET A 53 1.92 5.71 6.66
CA MET A 53 1.04 4.70 7.27
C MET A 53 -0.38 5.19 7.48
N ASN A 54 -0.58 6.46 7.82
CA ASN A 54 -1.91 7.06 7.94
C ASN A 54 -2.65 7.11 6.59
N VAL A 55 -1.95 7.38 5.49
CA VAL A 55 -2.56 7.34 4.15
C VAL A 55 -2.98 5.92 3.80
N ILE A 56 -2.11 4.93 4.02
CA ILE A 56 -2.44 3.51 3.79
C ILE A 56 -3.65 3.08 4.62
N ARG A 57 -3.65 3.41 5.92
CA ARG A 57 -4.79 3.12 6.80
C ARG A 57 -6.09 3.73 6.28
N LYS A 58 -6.04 4.98 5.79
CA LYS A 58 -7.21 5.64 5.20
C LYS A 58 -7.74 4.86 3.99
N GLN A 59 -6.86 4.35 3.12
CA GLN A 59 -7.30 3.53 1.97
C GLN A 59 -8.02 2.25 2.40
N PHE A 60 -7.52 1.54 3.43
CA PHE A 60 -8.23 0.37 3.96
C PHE A 60 -9.58 0.70 4.59
N LEU A 61 -9.71 1.85 5.27
CA LEU A 61 -10.99 2.29 5.81
C LEU A 61 -11.98 2.64 4.69
N ILE A 62 -11.54 3.34 3.65
CA ILE A 62 -12.36 3.64 2.46
C ILE A 62 -12.78 2.35 1.78
N TRP A 63 -11.88 1.38 1.60
CA TRP A 63 -12.22 0.08 1.01
C TRP A 63 -13.39 -0.60 1.71
N ARG A 64 -13.50 -0.44 3.04
CA ARG A 64 -14.64 -0.98 3.80
C ARG A 64 -15.97 -0.34 3.42
N THR A 65 -15.97 0.91 2.95
CA THR A 65 -17.18 1.65 2.57
C THR A 65 -17.55 1.52 1.09
N VAL A 66 -16.66 0.98 0.25
CA VAL A 66 -16.96 0.71 -1.17
C VAL A 66 -18.02 -0.38 -1.27
N ASP A 67 -19.03 -0.16 -2.12
CA ASP A 67 -20.09 -1.14 -2.39
C ASP A 67 -19.57 -2.39 -3.13
N ALA A 68 -20.42 -3.41 -3.22
CA ALA A 68 -20.04 -4.69 -3.80
C ALA A 68 -19.77 -4.60 -5.31
N GLU A 69 -20.52 -3.77 -6.04
CA GLU A 69 -20.38 -3.61 -7.49
C GLU A 69 -19.02 -2.97 -7.85
N ALA A 70 -18.66 -1.88 -7.17
CA ALA A 70 -17.37 -1.24 -7.37
C ALA A 70 -16.22 -2.15 -6.92
N LYS A 71 -16.37 -2.90 -5.82
CA LYS A 71 -15.37 -3.90 -5.39
C LYS A 71 -15.13 -4.97 -6.45
N GLU A 72 -16.19 -5.43 -7.10
CA GLU A 72 -16.07 -6.40 -8.19
C GLU A 72 -15.36 -5.81 -9.41
N GLY A 73 -15.63 -4.54 -9.73
CA GLY A 73 -14.86 -3.79 -10.71
C GLY A 73 -13.37 -3.75 -10.39
N TYR A 74 -13.00 -3.43 -9.15
CA TYR A 74 -11.59 -3.47 -8.71
C TYR A 74 -10.98 -4.87 -8.75
N ARG A 75 -11.75 -5.92 -8.41
CA ARG A 75 -11.31 -7.32 -8.51
C ARG A 75 -10.95 -7.67 -9.95
N GLN A 76 -11.82 -7.33 -10.90
CA GLN A 76 -11.59 -7.62 -12.33
C GLN A 76 -10.36 -6.88 -12.87
N GLN A 77 -10.20 -5.61 -12.52
CA GLN A 77 -9.00 -4.83 -12.87
C GLN A 77 -7.73 -5.46 -12.27
N GLY A 78 -7.80 -5.95 -11.04
CA GLY A 78 -6.69 -6.67 -10.40
C GLY A 78 -6.31 -7.94 -11.14
N VAL A 79 -7.29 -8.72 -11.60
CA VAL A 79 -7.05 -9.92 -12.42
C VAL A 79 -6.35 -9.57 -13.73
N GLU A 80 -6.80 -8.52 -14.43
CA GLU A 80 -6.17 -8.07 -15.68
C GLU A 80 -4.70 -7.64 -15.48
N ILE A 81 -4.42 -6.91 -14.39
CA ILE A 81 -3.06 -6.49 -14.03
C ILE A 81 -2.18 -7.72 -13.74
N LEU A 82 -2.67 -8.68 -12.94
CA LEU A 82 -1.93 -9.90 -12.60
C LEU A 82 -1.67 -10.80 -13.82
N GLN A 83 -2.56 -10.77 -14.81
CA GLN A 83 -2.40 -11.46 -16.09
C GLN A 83 -1.54 -10.70 -17.09
N GLY A 84 -1.08 -9.49 -16.76
CA GLY A 84 -0.28 -8.64 -17.65
C GLY A 84 -1.08 -8.06 -18.82
N LEU A 85 -2.41 -8.12 -18.78
CA LEU A 85 -3.31 -7.61 -19.81
C LEU A 85 -3.48 -6.08 -19.73
N ARG A 86 -3.04 -5.49 -18.62
CA ARG A 86 -3.05 -4.05 -18.38
C ARG A 86 -1.74 -3.62 -17.69
N SER A 87 -1.00 -2.74 -18.36
CA SER A 87 0.19 -2.10 -17.79
C SER A 87 -0.20 -1.06 -16.74
N GLU A 88 0.64 -0.86 -15.71
CA GLU A 88 0.36 -0.06 -14.51
C GLU A 88 -0.28 1.31 -14.78
N VAL A 89 -1.12 1.72 -13.82
CA VAL A 89 -1.74 3.05 -13.74
C VAL A 89 -0.66 4.11 -13.88
N SER A 90 -0.67 4.86 -14.99
CA SER A 90 0.02 6.14 -15.06
C SER A 90 -0.54 7.03 -13.96
N ALA A 91 0.31 7.37 -13.00
CA ALA A 91 0.07 8.53 -12.14
C ALA A 91 0.20 9.82 -12.97
#